data_AF-A0A1R3F4M5-F1
#
_entry.id   AF-A0A1R3F4M5-F1
#
_cell.length_a   1.000
_cell.length_b   1.000
_cell.length_c   1.000
_cell.angle_alpha   90.00
_cell.angle_beta   90.00
_cell.angle_gamma   90.00
#
_symmetry.space_group_name_H-M   'P 1'
#
loop_
_entity.id
_entity.type
_entity.pdbx_description
1 polymer ?
#
loop_
_entity_poly.entity_id
_entity_poly.type
_entity_poly.pdbx_seq_one_letter_code
_entity_poly.pdbx_strand_id
1 'polypeptide(L)'
;MLSNQLERARAIDLPTREAMLQRAPSVQQFWDNNKGLFSEAWKEWEASAEGSQLDFDDSLLDARLREAVREAWQNPTKEIAVKDLLEEISPGVFKFQFFDAERLAELRDYLEAVSNAQIPLRPPYGIVLNRGGAMLDSRSEGYLAAPSFQAFYRDLLDSYMRPIARLLFPEIMGYDTQTFGFSIQYQANKDTSLRLHTDASSVTLNINVNMPDEEFSGSELNFYDPATGKMNQTTFTPGVAMIHRGNVAHAALPITSGERSNLVLWLYGDRGQIPHHNSALEPIDAHHRWTVPTVVHDDFAPF
;
A
#
# COMPACT_ATOMS: atom_id res chain seq x y z
N MET A 1 4.95 -24.63 -28.91
CA MET A 1 4.11 -23.43 -28.68
C MET A 1 3.76 -23.42 -27.21
N LEU A 2 3.90 -22.28 -26.53
CA LEU A 2 3.46 -22.15 -25.13
C LEU A 2 1.94 -22.31 -25.09
N SER A 3 1.43 -23.10 -24.15
CA SER A 3 0.09 -23.66 -24.18
C SER A 3 -0.97 -22.74 -23.58
N ASN A 4 -0.58 -21.83 -22.68
CA ASN A 4 -1.46 -20.87 -22.00
C ASN A 4 -0.77 -19.50 -21.78
N GLN A 5 -1.49 -18.51 -21.26
CA GLN A 5 -0.94 -17.15 -21.03
C GLN A 5 0.12 -17.15 -19.92
N LEU A 6 0.00 -17.99 -18.91
CA LEU A 6 0.96 -18.14 -17.83
C LEU A 6 2.35 -18.53 -18.34
N GLU A 7 2.44 -19.59 -19.15
CA GLU A 7 3.69 -20.03 -19.77
C GLU A 7 4.27 -18.96 -20.71
N ARG A 8 3.40 -18.25 -21.45
CA ARG A 8 3.78 -17.13 -22.31
C ARG A 8 4.38 -15.98 -21.53
N ALA A 9 3.78 -15.59 -20.41
CA ALA A 9 4.28 -14.52 -19.56
C ALA A 9 5.64 -14.87 -18.93
N ARG A 10 5.79 -16.11 -18.44
CA ARG A 10 7.05 -16.61 -17.85
C ARG A 10 8.22 -16.66 -18.84
N ALA A 11 7.93 -16.85 -20.13
CA ALA A 11 8.95 -16.92 -21.17
C ALA A 11 9.39 -15.56 -21.73
N ILE A 12 8.79 -14.46 -21.28
CA ILE A 12 9.14 -13.11 -21.74
C ILE A 12 10.35 -12.57 -20.98
N ASP A 13 11.35 -12.14 -21.73
CA ASP A 13 12.51 -11.45 -21.17
C ASP A 13 12.11 -10.05 -20.67
N LEU A 14 12.35 -9.80 -19.38
CA LEU A 14 12.18 -8.48 -18.78
C LEU A 14 13.17 -7.47 -19.39
N PRO A 15 12.80 -6.18 -19.47
CA PRO A 15 13.75 -5.12 -19.77
C PRO A 15 14.93 -5.15 -18.80
N THR A 16 16.12 -4.76 -19.27
CA THR A 16 17.30 -4.76 -18.42
C THR A 16 17.12 -3.82 -17.23
N ARG A 17 17.79 -4.14 -16.11
CA ARG A 17 17.77 -3.30 -14.91
C ARG A 17 18.13 -1.85 -15.23
N GLU A 18 19.16 -1.65 -16.05
CA GLU A 18 19.61 -0.32 -16.47
C GLU A 18 18.51 0.44 -17.23
N ALA A 19 17.86 -0.22 -18.20
CA ALA A 19 16.77 0.40 -18.96
C ALA A 19 15.60 0.79 -18.04
N MET A 20 15.24 -0.08 -17.08
CA MET A 20 14.20 0.21 -16.07
C MET A 20 14.58 1.41 -15.19
N LEU A 21 15.83 1.49 -14.73
CA LEU A 21 16.32 2.61 -13.92
C LEU A 21 16.37 3.94 -14.69
N GLN A 22 16.71 3.88 -15.97
CA GLN A 22 16.75 5.05 -16.86
C GLN A 22 15.36 5.44 -17.40
N ARG A 23 14.32 4.65 -17.09
CA ARG A 23 12.96 4.82 -17.63
C ARG A 23 12.97 4.93 -19.17
N ALA A 24 13.76 4.04 -19.80
CA ALA A 24 13.88 4.06 -21.26
C ALA A 24 12.50 3.86 -21.92
N PRO A 25 12.19 4.52 -23.05
CA PRO A 25 10.89 4.37 -23.73
C PRO A 25 10.54 2.92 -24.09
N SER A 26 11.56 2.07 -24.30
CA SER A 26 11.37 0.64 -24.54
C SER A 26 10.78 -0.12 -23.34
N VAL A 27 10.98 0.35 -22.11
CA VAL A 27 10.40 -0.23 -20.89
C VAL A 27 8.91 0.05 -20.82
N GLN A 28 8.51 1.29 -21.12
CA GLN A 28 7.10 1.67 -21.23
C GLN A 28 6.40 0.82 -22.28
N GLN A 29 6.98 0.77 -23.49
CA GLN A 29 6.46 -0.02 -24.59
C GLN A 29 6.37 -1.52 -24.24
N PHE A 30 7.33 -2.05 -23.46
CA PHE A 30 7.28 -3.43 -22.98
C PHE A 30 6.05 -3.69 -22.12
N TRP A 31 5.79 -2.85 -21.11
CA TRP A 31 4.65 -3.05 -20.22
C TRP A 31 3.33 -2.85 -20.95
N ASP A 32 3.22 -1.82 -21.79
CA ASP A 32 2.02 -1.52 -22.57
C ASP A 32 1.66 -2.68 -23.52
N ASN A 33 2.65 -3.21 -24.24
CA ASN A 33 2.45 -4.31 -25.18
C ASN A 33 2.04 -5.62 -24.51
N ASN A 34 2.41 -5.81 -23.23
CA ASN A 34 2.19 -7.05 -22.50
C ASN A 34 1.11 -6.95 -21.41
N LYS A 35 0.46 -5.80 -21.23
CA LYS A 35 -0.56 -5.57 -20.18
C LYS A 35 -1.64 -6.65 -20.13
N GLY A 36 -2.23 -6.95 -21.28
CA GLY A 36 -3.28 -7.99 -21.38
C GLY A 36 -2.74 -9.39 -21.08
N LEU A 37 -1.55 -9.72 -21.59
CA LEU A 37 -0.90 -11.00 -21.35
C LEU A 37 -0.63 -11.22 -19.85
N PHE A 38 -0.05 -10.25 -19.15
CA PHE A 38 0.27 -10.38 -17.74
C PHE A 38 -0.99 -10.43 -16.87
N SER A 39 -2.03 -9.65 -17.21
CA SER A 39 -3.32 -9.73 -16.50
C SER A 39 -3.97 -11.11 -16.63
N GLU A 40 -3.99 -11.70 -17.83
CA GLU A 40 -4.52 -13.05 -18.01
C GLU A 40 -3.62 -14.14 -17.39
N ALA A 41 -2.30 -13.97 -17.41
CA ALA A 41 -1.38 -14.89 -16.74
C ALA A 41 -1.63 -14.95 -15.23
N TRP A 42 -1.93 -13.83 -14.58
CA TRP A 42 -2.30 -13.80 -13.16
C TRP A 42 -3.61 -14.53 -12.86
N LYS A 43 -4.62 -14.39 -13.73
CA LYS A 43 -5.88 -15.14 -13.62
C LYS A 43 -5.66 -16.64 -13.77
N GLU A 44 -4.86 -17.05 -14.76
CA GLU A 44 -4.51 -18.45 -14.97
C GLU A 44 -3.70 -19.02 -13.81
N TRP A 45 -2.74 -18.26 -13.26
CA TRP A 45 -1.96 -18.67 -12.11
C TRP A 45 -2.84 -18.87 -10.87
N GLU A 46 -3.72 -17.93 -10.55
CA GLU A 46 -4.63 -18.03 -9.41
C GLU A 46 -5.58 -19.24 -9.54
N ALA A 47 -6.02 -19.57 -10.75
CA ALA A 47 -6.86 -20.74 -11.01
C ALA A 47 -6.09 -22.07 -11.10
N SER A 48 -4.75 -22.03 -11.10
CA SER A 48 -3.90 -23.22 -11.22
C SER A 48 -3.63 -23.90 -9.88
N ALA A 49 -3.07 -25.11 -9.92
CA ALA A 49 -2.60 -25.79 -8.71
C ALA A 49 -1.39 -25.10 -8.03
N GLU A 50 -0.70 -24.20 -8.75
CA GLU A 50 0.39 -23.37 -8.22
C GLU A 50 -0.12 -22.07 -7.60
N GLY A 51 -1.39 -21.72 -7.82
CA GLY A 51 -2.02 -20.54 -7.23
C GLY A 51 -2.18 -20.72 -5.72
N SER A 52 -1.91 -19.65 -4.96
CA SER A 52 -2.16 -19.67 -3.52
C SER A 52 -3.66 -19.72 -3.23
N GLN A 53 -4.05 -20.56 -2.27
CA GLN A 53 -5.45 -20.73 -1.84
C GLN A 53 -5.84 -19.79 -0.69
N LEU A 54 -5.10 -18.72 -0.47
CA LEU A 54 -5.43 -17.75 0.57
C LEU A 54 -6.85 -17.21 0.35
N ASP A 55 -7.72 -17.44 1.33
CA ASP A 55 -9.02 -16.79 1.37
C ASP A 55 -8.83 -15.37 1.89
N PHE A 56 -8.92 -14.40 0.99
CA PHE A 56 -8.81 -12.99 1.35
C PHE A 56 -10.12 -12.51 1.97
N ASP A 57 -10.29 -12.82 3.25
CA ASP A 57 -11.38 -12.31 4.07
C ASP A 57 -10.90 -11.29 5.12
N ASP A 58 -11.84 -10.75 5.89
CA ASP A 58 -11.54 -9.77 6.92
C ASP A 58 -10.80 -10.38 8.13
N SER A 59 -10.57 -11.70 8.19
CA SER A 59 -9.83 -12.36 9.27
C SER A 59 -8.34 -12.12 9.24
N LEU A 60 -7.79 -11.65 8.12
CA LEU A 60 -6.42 -11.15 8.03
C LEU A 60 -6.22 -9.87 8.85
N LEU A 61 -7.29 -9.15 9.19
CA LEU A 61 -7.26 -7.86 9.90
C LEU A 61 -7.40 -8.04 11.41
N ASP A 62 -6.82 -7.11 12.18
CA ASP A 62 -6.94 -7.09 13.64
C ASP A 62 -8.42 -7.11 14.04
N ALA A 63 -8.77 -8.05 14.94
CA ALA A 63 -10.16 -8.29 15.29
C ALA A 63 -10.87 -7.07 15.88
N ARG A 64 -10.15 -6.22 16.63
CA ARG A 64 -10.72 -4.99 17.21
C ARG A 64 -10.96 -3.94 16.13
N LEU A 65 -9.98 -3.77 15.22
CA LEU A 65 -10.13 -2.85 14.10
C LEU A 65 -11.30 -3.26 13.21
N ARG A 66 -11.35 -4.54 12.80
CA ARG A 66 -12.43 -5.10 11.99
C ARG A 66 -13.80 -4.86 12.62
N GLU A 67 -13.96 -5.17 13.90
CA GLU A 67 -15.25 -5.01 14.58
C GLU A 67 -15.65 -3.53 14.67
N ALA A 68 -14.74 -2.64 15.05
CA ALA A 68 -15.02 -1.21 15.12
C ALA A 68 -15.39 -0.61 13.75
N VAL A 69 -14.69 -1.01 12.69
CA VAL A 69 -14.98 -0.59 11.31
C VAL A 69 -16.33 -1.13 10.84
N ARG A 70 -16.63 -2.41 11.10
CA ARG A 70 -17.91 -3.04 10.78
C ARG A 70 -19.07 -2.32 11.47
N GLU A 71 -18.94 -2.02 12.77
CA GLU A 71 -19.94 -1.27 13.52
C GLU A 71 -20.16 0.14 12.97
N ALA A 72 -19.08 0.83 12.55
CA ALA A 72 -19.17 2.16 11.97
C ALA A 72 -19.80 2.16 10.58
N TRP A 73 -19.57 1.14 9.75
CA TRP A 73 -20.31 0.96 8.49
C TRP A 73 -21.81 0.72 8.71
N GLN A 74 -22.18 -0.02 9.75
CA GLN A 74 -23.59 -0.25 10.11
C GLN A 74 -24.25 0.99 10.72
N ASN A 75 -23.51 1.72 11.56
CA ASN A 75 -23.96 2.96 12.19
C ASN A 75 -22.78 3.94 12.31
N PRO A 76 -22.64 4.90 11.37
CA PRO A 76 -21.52 5.84 11.34
C PRO A 76 -21.31 6.65 12.61
N THR A 77 -22.34 6.84 13.44
CA THR A 77 -22.21 7.51 14.74
C THR A 77 -21.32 6.76 15.74
N LYS A 78 -21.00 5.48 15.48
CA LYS A 78 -20.09 4.66 16.30
C LYS A 78 -18.60 4.77 15.93
N GLU A 79 -18.24 5.59 14.95
CA GLU A 79 -16.86 5.73 14.45
C GLU A 79 -15.81 6.10 15.52
N ILE A 80 -16.24 6.60 16.69
CA ILE A 80 -15.34 6.87 17.82
C ILE A 80 -14.59 5.63 18.28
N ALA A 81 -15.22 4.44 18.22
CA ALA A 81 -14.58 3.18 18.57
C ALA A 81 -13.40 2.85 17.65
N VAL A 82 -13.45 3.31 16.39
CA VAL A 82 -12.32 3.22 15.47
C VAL A 82 -11.23 4.17 15.93
N LYS A 83 -11.55 5.45 16.17
CA LYS A 83 -10.60 6.47 16.62
C LYS A 83 -9.84 6.06 17.89
N ASP A 84 -10.52 5.42 18.84
CA ASP A 84 -9.95 4.99 20.12
C ASP A 84 -8.86 3.90 19.98
N LEU A 85 -8.78 3.23 18.82
CA LEU A 85 -7.71 2.27 18.50
C LEU A 85 -6.43 2.95 17.97
N LEU A 86 -6.48 4.25 17.63
CA LEU A 86 -5.41 4.97 16.97
C LEU A 86 -4.60 5.81 17.96
N GLU A 87 -3.30 5.52 18.06
CA GLU A 87 -2.36 6.27 18.89
C GLU A 87 -1.68 7.36 18.06
N GLU A 88 -1.85 8.63 18.43
CA GLU A 88 -1.10 9.73 17.82
C GLU A 88 0.34 9.76 18.37
N ILE A 89 1.31 9.39 17.52
CA ILE A 89 2.74 9.28 17.91
C ILE A 89 3.56 10.52 17.55
N SER A 90 3.02 11.37 16.68
CA SER A 90 3.56 12.66 16.26
C SER A 90 2.37 13.48 15.73
N PRO A 91 2.38 14.82 15.75
CA PRO A 91 1.25 15.61 15.27
C PRO A 91 0.78 15.20 13.87
N GLY A 92 -0.45 14.70 13.77
CA GLY A 92 -1.05 14.23 12.53
C GLY A 92 -0.54 12.87 12.02
N VAL A 93 0.15 12.09 12.84
CA VAL A 93 0.67 10.74 12.53
C VAL A 93 0.12 9.75 13.55
N PHE A 94 -0.65 8.79 13.08
CA PHE A 94 -1.34 7.81 13.92
C PHE A 94 -0.83 6.40 13.65
N LYS A 95 -0.66 5.63 14.73
CA LYS A 95 -0.18 4.24 14.72
C LYS A 95 -1.26 3.33 15.29
N PHE A 96 -1.48 2.17 14.67
CA PHE A 96 -2.49 1.20 15.12
C PHE A 96 -2.23 -0.20 14.54
N GLN A 97 -2.75 -1.24 15.20
CA GLN A 97 -2.70 -2.60 14.68
C GLN A 97 -3.69 -2.73 13.52
N PHE A 98 -3.20 -3.05 12.31
CA PHE A 98 -4.02 -3.16 11.11
C PHE A 98 -4.26 -4.62 10.74
N PHE A 99 -3.20 -5.38 10.51
CA PHE A 99 -3.29 -6.83 10.29
C PHE A 99 -3.24 -7.58 11.62
N ASP A 100 -3.89 -8.75 11.67
CA ASP A 100 -3.67 -9.71 12.73
C ASP A 100 -2.27 -10.31 12.60
N ALA A 101 -1.42 -10.09 13.61
CA ALA A 101 -0.04 -10.54 13.60
C ALA A 101 0.10 -12.06 13.50
N GLU A 102 -0.87 -12.83 14.00
CA GLU A 102 -0.88 -14.30 13.94
C GLU A 102 -1.25 -14.81 12.53
N ARG A 103 -1.91 -13.97 11.72
CA ARG A 103 -2.37 -14.30 10.36
C ARG A 103 -1.42 -13.79 9.27
N LEU A 104 -0.39 -13.02 9.64
CA LEU A 104 0.57 -12.46 8.69
C LEU A 104 1.31 -13.54 7.89
N ALA A 105 1.53 -14.73 8.47
CA ALA A 105 2.14 -15.86 7.77
C ALA A 105 1.37 -16.20 6.49
N GLU A 106 0.03 -16.20 6.53
CA GLU A 106 -0.80 -16.52 5.36
C GLU A 106 -0.65 -15.48 4.24
N LEU A 107 -0.65 -14.18 4.59
CA LEU A 107 -0.41 -13.10 3.63
C LEU A 107 1.03 -13.17 3.08
N ARG A 108 2.00 -13.53 3.91
CA ARG A 108 3.41 -13.64 3.52
C ARG A 108 3.66 -14.83 2.60
N ASP A 109 3.09 -15.98 2.90
CA ASP A 109 3.12 -17.17 2.03
C ASP A 109 2.48 -16.85 0.66
N TYR A 110 1.37 -16.10 0.64
CA TYR A 110 0.77 -15.64 -0.61
C TYR A 110 1.73 -14.74 -1.41
N LEU A 111 2.34 -13.73 -0.79
CA LEU A 111 3.26 -12.82 -1.47
C LEU A 111 4.55 -13.53 -1.94
N GLU A 112 5.00 -14.55 -1.21
CA GLU A 112 6.10 -15.41 -1.66
C GLU A 112 5.69 -16.26 -2.88
N ALA A 113 4.49 -16.85 -2.86
CA ALA A 113 3.95 -17.59 -4.01
C ALA A 113 3.82 -16.69 -5.25
N VAL A 114 3.40 -15.43 -5.07
CA VAL A 114 3.40 -14.39 -6.12
C VAL A 114 4.80 -14.17 -6.68
N SER A 115 5.82 -14.04 -5.83
CA SER A 115 7.21 -13.90 -6.29
C SER A 115 7.69 -15.13 -7.08
N ASN A 116 7.34 -16.32 -6.58
CA ASN A 116 7.70 -17.60 -7.18
C ASN A 116 6.90 -17.91 -8.45
N ALA A 117 5.81 -17.19 -8.73
CA ALA A 117 5.01 -17.37 -9.94
C ALA A 117 5.79 -17.03 -11.22
N GLN A 118 6.87 -16.25 -11.12
CA GLN A 118 7.71 -15.79 -12.24
C GLN A 118 6.93 -15.10 -13.36
N ILE A 119 5.77 -14.52 -13.04
CA ILE A 119 5.06 -13.60 -13.92
C ILE A 119 5.72 -12.23 -13.76
N PRO A 120 6.07 -11.53 -14.85
CA PRO A 120 6.60 -10.18 -14.80
C PRO A 120 5.77 -9.23 -13.91
N LEU A 121 6.40 -8.75 -12.84
CA LEU A 121 5.88 -7.68 -11.98
C LEU A 121 6.77 -6.45 -12.05
N ARG A 122 6.14 -5.29 -12.16
CA ARG A 122 6.86 -4.01 -12.12
C ARG A 122 7.16 -3.68 -10.65
N PRO A 123 8.45 -3.53 -10.28
CA PRO A 123 8.79 -3.04 -8.95
C PRO A 123 8.43 -1.56 -8.82
N PRO A 124 8.13 -1.05 -7.61
CA PRO A 124 7.93 0.38 -7.40
C PRO A 124 9.19 1.18 -7.72
N TYR A 125 9.02 2.36 -8.33
CA TYR A 125 10.13 3.27 -8.60
C TYR A 125 10.63 3.93 -7.31
N GLY A 126 11.90 3.69 -6.97
CA GLY A 126 12.51 4.14 -5.71
C GLY A 126 13.57 3.13 -5.27
N ILE A 127 14.43 3.53 -4.31
CA ILE A 127 15.61 2.80 -3.75
C ILE A 127 16.19 1.71 -4.68
N VAL A 128 16.33 2.08 -5.96
CA VAL A 128 17.01 1.38 -7.07
C VAL A 128 16.48 -0.03 -7.45
N LEU A 129 15.15 -0.17 -7.50
CA LEU A 129 14.36 -1.38 -7.84
C LEU A 129 14.37 -2.40 -6.70
N ASN A 130 13.44 -2.22 -5.77
CA ASN A 130 13.21 -3.17 -4.70
C ASN A 130 12.83 -4.54 -5.29
N ARG A 131 13.62 -5.57 -4.95
CA ARG A 131 13.57 -6.92 -5.54
C ARG A 131 12.44 -7.82 -5.01
N GLY A 132 11.65 -7.36 -4.04
CA GLY A 132 10.48 -8.08 -3.54
C GLY A 132 9.18 -7.26 -3.57
N GLY A 133 9.23 -6.06 -4.16
CA GLY A 133 8.08 -5.17 -4.25
C GLY A 133 7.28 -5.36 -5.53
N ALA A 134 6.00 -5.00 -5.49
CA ALA A 134 5.10 -5.01 -6.63
C ALA A 134 4.24 -3.75 -6.63
N MET A 135 3.92 -3.25 -7.83
CA MET A 135 2.79 -2.36 -8.01
C MET A 135 1.49 -3.12 -7.72
N LEU A 136 0.58 -2.52 -6.95
CA LEU A 136 -0.67 -3.16 -6.53
C LEU A 136 -1.90 -2.55 -7.20
N ASP A 137 -1.82 -1.30 -7.65
CA ASP A 137 -2.92 -0.62 -8.33
C ASP A 137 -3.09 -1.12 -9.77
N SER A 138 -4.32 -1.43 -10.17
CA SER A 138 -4.66 -1.92 -11.52
C SER A 138 -4.35 -0.95 -12.67
N ARG A 139 -4.16 0.34 -12.36
CA ARG A 139 -3.73 1.34 -13.34
C ARG A 139 -2.22 1.32 -13.58
N SER A 140 -1.45 0.75 -12.66
CA SER A 140 -0.01 0.61 -12.82
C SER A 140 0.33 -0.48 -13.83
N GLU A 141 1.32 -0.21 -14.67
CA GLU A 141 1.97 -1.22 -15.49
C GLU A 141 2.52 -2.37 -14.64
N GLY A 142 2.35 -3.61 -15.11
CA GLY A 142 2.95 -4.79 -14.47
C GLY A 142 2.51 -5.00 -13.01
N TYR A 143 1.31 -4.54 -12.64
CA TYR A 143 0.75 -4.74 -11.31
C TYR A 143 0.43 -6.22 -11.02
N LEU A 144 0.29 -6.54 -9.73
CA LEU A 144 -0.23 -7.83 -9.28
C LEU A 144 -1.71 -7.98 -9.65
N ALA A 145 -2.00 -8.57 -10.80
CA ALA A 145 -3.35 -8.62 -11.36
C ALA A 145 -4.18 -9.85 -10.94
N ALA A 146 -3.74 -10.57 -9.89
CA ALA A 146 -4.47 -11.71 -9.35
C ALA A 146 -5.86 -11.26 -8.85
N PRO A 147 -6.97 -11.83 -9.36
CA PRO A 147 -8.32 -11.33 -9.09
C PRO A 147 -8.69 -11.24 -7.61
N SER A 148 -8.37 -12.27 -6.82
CA SER A 148 -8.69 -12.30 -5.38
C SER A 148 -7.94 -11.21 -4.62
N PHE A 149 -6.63 -11.06 -4.89
CA PHE A 149 -5.82 -9.99 -4.30
C PHE A 149 -6.31 -8.60 -4.70
N GLN A 150 -6.72 -8.41 -5.96
CA GLN A 150 -7.26 -7.13 -6.43
C GLN A 150 -8.59 -6.78 -5.75
N ALA A 151 -9.43 -7.77 -5.44
CA ALA A 151 -10.64 -7.56 -4.64
C ALA A 151 -10.30 -7.15 -3.20
N PHE A 152 -9.38 -7.87 -2.57
CA PHE A 152 -8.88 -7.57 -1.23
C PHE A 152 -8.26 -6.17 -1.12
N TYR A 153 -7.36 -5.83 -2.03
CA TYR A 153 -6.71 -4.52 -2.11
C TYR A 153 -7.71 -3.37 -2.16
N ARG A 154 -8.76 -3.50 -2.98
CA ARG A 154 -9.84 -2.50 -3.05
C ARG A 154 -10.62 -2.40 -1.74
N ASP A 155 -10.95 -3.53 -1.12
CA ASP A 155 -11.64 -3.54 0.17
C ASP A 155 -10.82 -2.86 1.28
N LEU A 156 -9.50 -3.11 1.34
CA LEU A 156 -8.63 -2.40 2.30
C LEU A 156 -8.68 -0.88 2.13
N LEU A 157 -8.71 -0.40 0.88
CA LEU A 157 -8.75 1.03 0.60
C LEU A 157 -10.11 1.64 0.92
N ASP A 158 -11.19 1.01 0.47
CA ASP A 158 -12.54 1.58 0.55
C ASP A 158 -13.21 1.34 1.91
N SER A 159 -13.10 0.14 2.47
CA SER A 159 -13.76 -0.24 3.71
C SER A 159 -12.98 0.20 4.94
N TYR A 160 -11.64 0.35 4.84
CA TYR A 160 -10.78 0.66 5.99
C TYR A 160 -10.05 1.99 5.84
N MET A 161 -9.08 2.10 4.92
CA MET A 161 -8.19 3.25 4.86
C MET A 161 -8.95 4.56 4.68
N ARG A 162 -9.90 4.60 3.74
CA ARG A 162 -10.66 5.81 3.38
C ARG A 162 -11.50 6.39 4.51
N PRO A 163 -12.45 5.66 5.14
CA PRO A 163 -13.22 6.23 6.23
C PRO A 163 -12.34 6.62 7.43
N ILE A 164 -11.30 5.85 7.73
CA ILE A 164 -10.33 6.19 8.79
C ILE A 164 -9.59 7.49 8.46
N ALA A 165 -9.12 7.64 7.22
CA ALA A 165 -8.47 8.85 6.75
C ALA A 165 -9.38 10.08 6.87
N ARG A 166 -10.65 9.97 6.48
CA ARG A 166 -11.65 11.06 6.58
C ARG A 166 -11.97 11.42 8.03
N LEU A 167 -11.97 10.44 8.93
CA LEU A 167 -12.16 10.62 10.37
C LEU A 167 -11.00 11.40 11.00
N LEU A 168 -9.77 11.12 10.60
CA LEU A 168 -8.57 11.79 11.11
C LEU A 168 -8.32 13.16 10.45
N PHE A 169 -8.60 13.27 9.15
CA PHE A 169 -8.22 14.38 8.30
C PHE A 169 -9.41 14.86 7.45
N PRO A 170 -10.41 15.55 8.01
CA PRO A 170 -11.65 15.90 7.31
C PRO A 170 -11.45 16.65 5.99
N GLU A 171 -10.40 17.45 5.87
CA GLU A 171 -10.06 18.23 4.68
C GLU A 171 -9.68 17.37 3.45
N ILE A 172 -9.48 16.07 3.62
CA ILE A 172 -9.19 15.14 2.52
C ILE A 172 -10.44 14.71 1.76
N MET A 173 -11.64 14.98 2.29
CA MET A 173 -12.90 14.67 1.62
C MET A 173 -12.97 15.36 0.26
N GLY A 174 -13.10 14.57 -0.81
CA GLY A 174 -13.05 15.04 -2.19
C GLY A 174 -11.65 15.05 -2.81
N TYR A 175 -10.62 14.79 -2.01
CA TYR A 175 -9.24 14.56 -2.43
C TYR A 175 -8.80 13.11 -2.12
N ASP A 176 -9.74 12.19 -2.15
CA ASP A 176 -9.56 10.78 -1.83
C ASP A 176 -10.28 9.87 -2.83
N THR A 177 -10.72 10.38 -3.96
CA THR A 177 -11.47 9.62 -4.99
C THR A 177 -10.61 8.58 -5.71
N GLN A 178 -9.29 8.72 -5.65
CA GLN A 178 -8.32 7.86 -6.29
C GLN A 178 -7.44 7.17 -5.24
N THR A 179 -6.90 6.01 -5.58
CA THR A 179 -6.04 5.20 -4.70
C THR A 179 -4.69 4.93 -5.35
N PHE A 180 -3.69 4.49 -4.63
CA PHE A 180 -2.48 3.92 -5.24
C PHE A 180 -1.81 3.03 -4.22
N GLY A 181 -1.10 2.00 -4.68
CA GLY A 181 -0.52 1.03 -3.77
C GLY A 181 0.68 0.34 -4.35
N PHE A 182 1.67 0.12 -3.50
CA PHE A 182 2.84 -0.69 -3.80
C PHE A 182 3.33 -1.42 -2.56
N SER A 183 3.96 -2.58 -2.74
CA SER A 183 4.72 -3.23 -1.68
C SER A 183 6.19 -2.85 -1.77
N ILE A 184 6.83 -2.68 -0.61
CA ILE A 184 8.25 -2.39 -0.49
C ILE A 184 8.92 -3.38 0.47
N GLN A 185 10.16 -3.76 0.17
CA GLN A 185 11.01 -4.59 1.00
C GLN A 185 12.36 -3.88 1.12
N TYR A 186 12.79 -3.66 2.35
CA TYR A 186 14.08 -3.11 2.69
C TYR A 186 14.99 -4.24 3.14
N GLN A 187 16.24 -4.25 2.69
CA GLN A 187 17.26 -5.23 3.01
C GLN A 187 18.56 -4.55 3.40
N ALA A 188 19.21 -5.08 4.45
CA ALA A 188 20.52 -4.61 4.88
C ALA A 188 21.54 -4.64 3.72
N ASN A 189 22.38 -3.60 3.64
CA ASN A 189 23.46 -3.43 2.64
C ASN A 189 23.02 -3.20 1.19
N LYS A 190 21.71 -3.19 0.89
CA LYS A 190 21.18 -2.86 -0.44
C LYS A 190 20.46 -1.53 -0.43
N ASP A 191 19.68 -1.28 0.62
CA ASP A 191 18.87 -0.08 0.75
C ASP A 191 19.58 1.00 1.55
N THR A 192 19.48 2.23 1.03
CA THR A 192 19.97 3.43 1.73
C THR A 192 18.78 4.17 2.34
N SER A 193 19.03 5.02 3.34
CA SER A 193 17.99 5.85 3.95
C SER A 193 17.16 6.57 2.89
N LEU A 194 15.83 6.55 3.05
CA LEU A 194 14.98 7.50 2.33
C LEU A 194 15.14 8.85 3.02
N ARG A 195 15.75 9.79 2.29
CA ARG A 195 15.96 11.17 2.77
C ARG A 195 14.63 11.78 3.18
N LEU A 196 14.68 12.83 3.99
CA LEU A 196 13.49 13.60 4.35
C LEU A 196 12.71 13.99 3.09
N HIS A 197 11.45 13.59 3.01
CA HIS A 197 10.57 13.81 1.87
C HIS A 197 9.11 13.91 2.35
N THR A 198 8.23 14.25 1.42
CA THR A 198 6.78 14.17 1.56
C THR A 198 6.25 13.24 0.47
N ASP A 199 5.08 12.65 0.69
CA ASP A 199 4.42 11.81 -0.30
C ASP A 199 3.53 12.65 -1.22
N ALA A 200 3.39 12.19 -2.47
CA ALA A 200 2.47 12.77 -3.44
C ALA A 200 1.04 12.23 -3.23
N SER A 201 0.56 12.27 -1.98
CA SER A 201 -0.73 11.76 -1.55
C SER A 201 -1.46 12.79 -0.69
N SER A 202 -2.78 12.68 -0.60
CA SER A 202 -3.56 13.33 0.45
C SER A 202 -3.27 12.64 1.79
N VAL A 203 -3.29 11.30 1.77
CA VAL A 203 -3.04 10.44 2.93
C VAL A 203 -2.20 9.25 2.50
N THR A 204 -1.22 8.90 3.34
CA THR A 204 -0.41 7.69 3.23
C THR A 204 -0.76 6.76 4.40
N LEU A 205 -0.93 5.48 4.10
CA LEU A 205 -1.01 4.38 5.05
C LEU A 205 0.15 3.42 4.74
N ASN A 206 1.04 3.23 5.70
CA ASN A 206 2.20 2.37 5.57
C ASN A 206 2.12 1.25 6.61
N ILE A 207 2.07 -0.01 6.16
CA ILE A 207 1.72 -1.16 7.00
C ILE A 207 2.88 -2.16 6.95
N ASN A 208 3.40 -2.55 8.11
CA ASN A 208 4.39 -3.61 8.17
C ASN A 208 3.73 -4.98 8.05
N VAL A 209 4.28 -5.84 7.21
CA VAL A 209 3.76 -7.19 6.96
C VAL A 209 4.75 -8.29 7.37
N ASN A 210 5.84 -7.95 8.05
CA ASN A 210 6.76 -8.96 8.56
C ASN A 210 6.05 -9.92 9.53
N MET A 211 6.45 -11.19 9.50
CA MET A 211 5.99 -12.16 10.50
C MET A 211 6.61 -11.84 11.88
N PRO A 212 5.99 -12.27 12.99
CA PRO A 212 6.52 -12.02 14.34
C PRO A 212 7.95 -12.47 14.61
N ASP A 213 8.44 -13.48 13.90
CA ASP A 213 9.80 -14.02 13.99
C ASP A 213 10.79 -13.43 12.97
N GLU A 214 10.33 -12.60 12.03
CA GLU A 214 11.17 -11.86 11.09
C GLU A 214 11.71 -10.56 11.72
N GLU A 215 12.69 -10.71 12.62
CA GLU A 215 13.33 -9.56 13.26
C GLU A 215 14.21 -8.75 12.29
N PHE A 216 14.20 -7.42 12.46
CA PHE A 216 15.10 -6.49 11.79
C PHE A 216 15.54 -5.38 12.73
N SER A 217 16.66 -4.72 12.42
CA SER A 217 17.17 -3.58 13.20
C SER A 217 17.43 -2.35 12.35
N GLY A 218 17.33 -1.16 12.94
CA GLY A 218 17.31 0.10 12.22
C GLY A 218 15.97 0.32 11.52
N SER A 219 15.97 1.01 10.38
CA SER A 219 14.77 1.28 9.59
C SER A 219 13.70 2.13 10.29
N GLU A 220 14.02 2.79 11.40
CA GLU A 220 13.08 3.64 12.11
C GLU A 220 12.57 4.77 11.19
N LEU A 221 11.32 5.15 11.39
CA LEU A 221 10.73 6.31 10.71
C LEU A 221 10.87 7.54 11.60
N ASN A 222 11.32 8.63 10.99
CA ASN A 222 11.44 9.93 11.61
C ASN A 222 10.43 10.89 10.98
N PHE A 223 9.47 11.35 11.78
CA PHE A 223 8.49 12.36 11.37
C PHE A 223 8.89 13.74 11.88
N TYR A 224 8.91 14.74 11.01
CA TYR A 224 9.23 16.11 11.40
C TYR A 224 8.02 16.79 12.06
N ASP A 225 8.22 17.30 13.27
CA ASP A 225 7.24 18.13 13.98
C ASP A 225 7.56 19.62 13.76
N PRO A 226 6.74 20.35 12.99
CA PRO A 226 6.97 21.76 12.72
C PRO A 226 6.77 22.67 13.95
N ALA A 227 6.01 22.23 14.95
CA ALA A 227 5.76 23.03 16.16
C ALA A 227 6.97 23.03 17.09
N THR A 228 7.71 21.92 17.16
CA THR A 228 8.88 21.77 18.04
C THR A 228 10.22 21.79 17.30
N GLY A 229 10.21 21.61 15.98
CA GLY A 229 11.40 21.48 15.14
C GLY A 229 12.15 20.14 15.32
N LYS A 230 11.52 19.16 15.96
CA LYS A 230 12.14 17.85 16.29
C LYS A 230 11.76 16.78 15.28
N MET A 231 12.58 15.73 15.22
CA MET A 231 12.21 14.47 14.56
C MET A 231 11.66 13.50 15.63
N ASN A 232 10.40 13.12 15.50
CA ASN A 232 9.78 12.09 16.31
C ASN A 232 10.04 10.74 15.67
N GLN A 233 10.83 9.91 16.35
CA GLN A 233 11.24 8.60 15.87
C GLN A 233 10.25 7.52 16.31
N THR A 234 9.96 6.58 15.42
CA THR A 234 9.11 5.42 15.69
C THR A 234 9.60 4.21 14.90
N THR A 235 9.18 3.01 15.30
CA THR A 235 9.49 1.77 14.58
C THR A 235 8.22 1.00 14.26
N PHE A 236 8.31 0.13 13.25
CA PHE A 236 7.26 -0.81 12.95
C PHE A 236 7.36 -2.07 13.79
N THR A 237 6.21 -2.71 13.97
CA THR A 237 6.05 -4.05 14.49
C THR A 237 5.08 -4.81 13.58
N PRO A 238 5.10 -6.15 13.57
CA PRO A 238 4.24 -6.99 12.74
C PRO A 238 2.78 -6.52 12.69
N GLY A 239 2.28 -6.24 11.48
CA GLY A 239 0.89 -5.88 11.22
C GLY A 239 0.48 -4.46 11.63
N VAL A 240 1.39 -3.69 12.23
CA VAL A 240 1.12 -2.30 12.61
C VAL A 240 1.21 -1.38 11.39
N ALA A 241 0.24 -0.48 11.31
CA ALA A 241 0.18 0.58 10.32
C ALA A 241 0.51 1.95 10.93
N MET A 242 1.02 2.84 10.08
CA MET A 242 1.13 4.26 10.33
C MET A 242 0.35 5.01 9.25
N ILE A 243 -0.57 5.89 9.66
CA ILE A 243 -1.37 6.73 8.77
C ILE A 243 -1.08 8.21 9.04
N HIS A 244 -0.84 8.97 7.98
CA HIS A 244 -0.55 10.39 8.05
C HIS A 244 -0.92 11.11 6.75
N ARG A 245 -1.02 12.44 6.80
CA ARG A 245 -1.14 13.25 5.58
C ARG A 245 0.13 13.11 4.73
N GLY A 246 0.00 13.11 3.41
CA GLY A 246 1.17 12.99 2.53
C GLY A 246 2.17 14.15 2.67
N ASN A 247 1.69 15.34 3.08
CA ASN A 247 2.53 16.50 3.32
C ASN A 247 3.35 16.47 4.62
N VAL A 248 3.20 15.43 5.46
CA VAL A 248 4.04 15.25 6.65
C VAL A 248 5.43 14.84 6.21
N ALA A 249 6.41 15.72 6.44
CA ALA A 249 7.79 15.44 6.11
C ALA A 249 8.35 14.32 6.98
N HIS A 250 8.87 13.28 6.36
CA HIS A 250 9.38 12.11 7.07
C HIS A 250 10.57 11.45 6.35
N ALA A 251 11.32 10.64 7.08
CA ALA A 251 12.50 9.93 6.59
C ALA A 251 12.49 8.50 7.13
N ALA A 252 13.02 7.56 6.35
CA ALA A 252 13.30 6.20 6.81
C ALA A 252 14.80 6.05 7.02
N LEU A 253 15.20 5.68 8.24
CA LEU A 253 16.60 5.38 8.55
C LEU A 253 17.07 4.11 7.81
N PRO A 254 18.39 3.92 7.63
CA PRO A 254 18.90 2.69 7.03
C PRO A 254 18.52 1.46 7.86
N ILE A 255 18.13 0.39 7.18
CA ILE A 255 18.06 -0.93 7.79
C ILE A 255 19.49 -1.47 8.00
N THR A 256 19.76 -2.03 9.16
CA THR A 256 21.11 -2.47 9.58
C THR A 256 21.23 -3.98 9.69
N SER A 257 20.12 -4.69 9.91
CA SER A 257 20.03 -6.15 9.84
C SER A 257 18.61 -6.59 9.49
N GLY A 258 18.45 -7.83 9.00
CA GLY A 258 17.16 -8.39 8.62
C GLY A 258 16.56 -7.80 7.34
N GLU A 259 15.27 -8.04 7.15
CA GLU A 259 14.47 -7.50 6.05
C GLU A 259 13.16 -6.92 6.59
N ARG A 260 12.77 -5.74 6.08
CA ARG A 260 11.50 -5.10 6.44
C ARG A 260 10.58 -5.04 5.24
N SER A 261 9.43 -5.69 5.31
CA SER A 261 8.43 -5.71 4.25
C SER A 261 7.21 -4.88 4.64
N ASN A 262 6.79 -3.97 3.77
CA ASN A 262 5.65 -3.09 4.00
C ASN A 262 4.72 -3.00 2.78
N LEU A 263 3.44 -2.77 3.02
CA LEU A 263 2.48 -2.26 2.04
C LEU A 263 2.32 -0.76 2.23
N VAL A 264 2.44 0.02 1.16
CA VAL A 264 2.25 1.47 1.17
C VAL A 264 1.06 1.80 0.28
N LEU A 265 0.05 2.42 0.87
CA LEU A 265 -1.24 2.72 0.26
C LEU A 265 -1.50 4.22 0.35
N TRP A 266 -1.96 4.82 -0.74
CA TRP A 266 -2.20 6.24 -0.88
C TRP A 266 -3.64 6.53 -1.26
N LEU A 267 -4.15 7.65 -0.76
CA LEU A 267 -5.37 8.29 -1.25
C LEU A 267 -5.01 9.64 -1.86
N TYR A 268 -5.64 10.00 -2.96
CA TYR A 268 -5.54 11.30 -3.60
C TYR A 268 -6.81 11.62 -4.41
N GLY A 269 -6.97 12.86 -4.83
CA GLY A 269 -8.11 13.31 -5.64
C GLY A 269 -7.87 13.10 -7.13
N ASP A 270 -8.89 13.36 -7.94
CA ASP A 270 -8.84 13.19 -9.39
C ASP A 270 -7.61 13.84 -10.02
N ARG A 271 -6.91 13.09 -10.89
CA ARG A 271 -5.68 13.57 -11.56
C ARG A 271 -4.57 14.00 -10.60
N GLY A 272 -4.44 13.31 -9.45
CA GLY A 272 -3.35 13.55 -8.50
C GLY A 272 -3.56 14.75 -7.57
N GLN A 273 -4.79 15.25 -7.45
CA GLN A 273 -5.08 16.41 -6.59
C GLN A 273 -4.88 16.07 -5.10
N ILE A 274 -4.34 17.04 -4.35
CA ILE A 274 -4.18 16.95 -2.89
C ILE A 274 -4.76 18.22 -2.24
N PRO A 275 -5.21 18.17 -0.97
CA PRO A 275 -5.76 19.32 -0.29
C PRO A 275 -4.76 20.48 -0.20
N HIS A 276 -5.27 21.71 -0.30
CA HIS A 276 -4.47 22.91 -0.01
C HIS A 276 -4.26 23.07 1.50
N HIS A 277 -3.10 23.60 1.89
CA HIS A 277 -2.64 23.69 3.30
C HIS A 277 -3.52 24.56 4.23
N ASN A 278 -4.56 25.23 3.71
CA ASN A 278 -5.44 26.17 4.44
C ASN A 278 -6.93 25.94 4.16
N SER A 279 -7.34 24.75 3.71
CA SER A 279 -8.77 24.46 3.56
C SER A 279 -9.47 24.54 4.92
N ALA A 280 -10.55 25.32 5.02
CA ALA A 280 -11.32 25.43 6.24
C ALA A 280 -11.87 24.06 6.65
N LEU A 281 -11.64 23.68 7.91
CA LEU A 281 -12.13 22.43 8.49
C LEU A 281 -13.61 22.59 8.85
N GLU A 282 -14.48 22.40 7.88
CA GLU A 282 -15.90 22.23 8.18
C GLU A 282 -16.10 20.83 8.79
N PRO A 283 -16.82 20.69 9.91
CA PRO A 283 -17.17 19.39 10.47
C PRO A 283 -17.99 18.61 9.44
N ILE A 284 -17.47 17.46 9.05
CA ILE A 284 -18.16 16.54 8.14
C ILE A 284 -18.99 15.58 9.01
N ASP A 285 -20.20 15.25 8.58
CA ASP A 285 -21.02 14.28 9.31
C ASP A 285 -20.48 12.85 9.10
N ALA A 286 -20.59 11.99 10.11
CA ALA A 286 -20.09 10.62 10.04
C ALA A 286 -20.70 9.84 8.87
N HIS A 287 -21.99 10.06 8.56
CA HIS A 287 -22.64 9.42 7.43
C HIS A 287 -22.05 9.81 6.07
N HIS A 288 -21.33 10.92 5.96
CA HIS A 288 -20.58 11.25 4.74
C HIS A 288 -19.18 10.62 4.73
N ARG A 289 -18.54 10.47 5.91
CA ARG A 289 -17.21 9.83 6.01
C ARG A 289 -17.25 8.36 5.60
N TRP A 290 -18.23 7.62 6.12
CA TRP A 290 -18.42 6.19 5.91
C TRP A 290 -19.21 5.91 4.62
N THR A 291 -18.62 6.34 3.49
CA THR A 291 -19.16 6.14 2.14
C THR A 291 -18.02 5.81 1.18
N VAL A 292 -18.34 5.05 0.13
CA VAL A 292 -17.41 4.83 -0.99
C VAL A 292 -17.70 5.87 -2.08
N PRO A 293 -16.70 6.62 -2.58
CA PRO A 293 -16.89 7.52 -3.70
C PRO A 293 -17.45 6.79 -4.92
N THR A 294 -18.36 7.45 -5.65
CA THR A 294 -18.90 6.93 -6.92
C THR A 294 -18.10 7.39 -8.13
N VAL A 295 -16.98 8.11 -7.92
CA VAL A 295 -16.14 8.65 -8.97
C VAL A 295 -15.38 7.51 -9.65
N VAL A 296 -15.34 7.52 -10.98
CA VAL A 296 -14.58 6.53 -11.75
C VAL A 296 -13.09 6.80 -11.56
N HIS A 297 -12.32 5.74 -11.32
CA HIS A 297 -10.87 5.86 -11.28
C HIS A 297 -10.34 6.43 -12.60
N ASP A 298 -9.36 7.34 -12.51
CA ASP A 298 -8.68 7.82 -13.71
C ASP A 298 -7.85 6.71 -14.38
N ASP A 299 -7.34 6.97 -15.58
CA ASP A 299 -6.49 6.00 -16.29
C ASP A 299 -5.00 6.11 -15.88
N PHE A 300 -4.70 6.82 -14.78
CA PHE A 300 -3.34 7.18 -14.39
C PHE A 300 -3.02 6.79 -12.95
N ALA A 301 -2.00 5.93 -12.77
CA ALA A 301 -1.37 5.75 -11.47
C ALA A 301 -0.21 6.74 -11.30
N PRO A 302 0.02 7.29 -10.10
CA PRO A 302 1.28 7.96 -9.78
C PRO A 302 2.43 6.98 -10.05
N PHE A 303 3.43 7.43 -10.82
CA PHE A 303 4.70 6.75 -11.18
C PHE A 303 4.76 5.85 -12.43
#